data_AF-A0A7X6NMZ4-F1
#
_entry.id   AF-A0A7X6NMZ4-F1
#
_cell.length_a   1.000
_cell.length_b   1.000
_cell.length_c   1.000
_cell.angle_alpha   90.00
_cell.angle_beta   90.00
_cell.angle_gamma   90.00
#
_symmetry.space_group_name_H-M   'P 1'
#
loop_
_entity.id
_entity.type
_entity.pdbx_description
1 polymer ?
#
loop_
_entity_poly.entity_id
_entity_poly.type
_entity_poly.pdbx_seq_one_letter_code
_entity_poly.pdbx_strand_id
1 'polypeptide(L)'
;MSKKKSSSKHKQKKEETAIVAEAISKSEEFLNKYKNHIMYTVIGIIALLLLGFGYIKLIRDPKREEALAQLYPAEQYFRIDSFDLALNGDGNNLGFKDIISEYKKLAGPVVYFYAGVCELHLENYEEAIEYLKKYKSGDEIIQARAYCNIADAYVGLDDLDNGISWYLKAAGYKDNAYAAGYYKKAALLMEEKGDYPGALDLYHTIKIKYPYTLEGMDIDKYIMRLEVLMQ
;
A
#
# COMPACT_ATOMS: atom_id res chain seq x y z
N MET A 1 -25.91 18.74 -71.94
CA MET A 1 -24.87 18.43 -70.92
C MET A 1 -25.28 17.39 -69.85
N SER A 2 -26.31 16.52 -70.02
CA SER A 2 -26.82 15.69 -68.90
C SER A 2 -26.55 14.16 -68.97
N LYS A 3 -26.01 13.61 -70.06
CA LYS A 3 -25.77 12.15 -70.17
C LYS A 3 -24.44 11.66 -69.55
N LYS A 4 -23.49 12.55 -69.24
CA LYS A 4 -22.16 12.15 -68.69
C LYS A 4 -22.18 11.90 -67.17
N LYS A 5 -23.05 12.58 -66.40
CA LYS A 5 -23.13 12.45 -64.93
C LYS A 5 -23.82 11.15 -64.46
N SER A 6 -24.84 10.67 -65.17
CA SER A 6 -25.57 9.43 -64.82
C SER A 6 -24.71 8.16 -65.00
N SER A 7 -23.94 8.08 -66.09
CA SER A 7 -22.99 6.98 -66.34
C SER A 7 -21.89 6.91 -65.28
N SER A 8 -21.38 8.05 -64.81
CA SER A 8 -20.32 8.08 -63.79
C SER A 8 -20.78 7.55 -62.42
N LYS A 9 -21.98 7.92 -61.95
CA LYS A 9 -22.53 7.44 -60.66
C LYS A 9 -22.84 5.94 -60.66
N HIS A 10 -23.28 5.39 -61.78
CA HIS A 10 -23.57 3.95 -61.89
C HIS A 10 -22.31 3.10 -62.00
N LYS A 11 -21.25 3.65 -62.62
CA LYS A 11 -19.92 3.04 -62.67
C LYS A 11 -19.25 3.05 -61.29
N GLN A 12 -19.31 4.18 -60.59
CA GLN A 12 -18.76 4.38 -59.24
C GLN A 12 -19.43 3.49 -58.18
N LYS A 13 -20.77 3.33 -58.25
CA LYS A 13 -21.51 2.39 -57.37
C LYS A 13 -21.16 0.93 -57.64
N LYS A 14 -20.93 0.55 -58.90
CA LYS A 14 -20.46 -0.80 -59.28
C LYS A 14 -19.04 -1.06 -58.79
N GLU A 15 -18.17 -0.06 -58.87
CA GLU A 15 -16.79 -0.08 -58.38
C GLU A 15 -16.76 -0.23 -56.85
N GLU A 16 -17.54 0.57 -56.10
CA GLU A 16 -17.69 0.42 -54.65
C GLU A 16 -18.20 -0.98 -54.26
N THR A 17 -19.23 -1.50 -54.93
CA THR A 17 -19.73 -2.85 -54.64
C THR A 17 -18.71 -3.95 -54.99
N ALA A 18 -17.89 -3.74 -56.03
CA ALA A 18 -16.84 -4.68 -56.41
C ALA A 18 -15.68 -4.65 -55.41
N ILE A 19 -15.29 -3.46 -54.92
CA ILE A 19 -14.27 -3.29 -53.87
C ILE A 19 -14.73 -3.92 -52.56
N VAL A 20 -16.01 -3.76 -52.19
CA VAL A 20 -16.60 -4.40 -51.00
C VAL A 20 -16.63 -5.92 -51.16
N ALA A 21 -17.04 -6.44 -52.32
CA ALA A 21 -17.05 -7.87 -52.59
C ALA A 21 -15.64 -8.48 -52.58
N GLU A 22 -14.66 -7.78 -53.14
CA GLU A 22 -13.25 -8.20 -53.14
C GLU A 22 -12.66 -8.18 -51.72
N ALA A 23 -13.01 -7.18 -50.90
CA ALA A 23 -12.61 -7.12 -49.50
C ALA A 23 -13.22 -8.28 -48.68
N ILE A 24 -14.49 -8.60 -48.92
CA ILE A 24 -15.16 -9.76 -48.29
C ILE A 24 -14.48 -11.06 -48.73
N SER A 25 -14.26 -11.25 -50.03
CA SER A 25 -13.60 -12.45 -50.56
C SER A 25 -12.17 -12.64 -50.02
N LYS A 26 -11.38 -11.56 -49.94
CA LYS A 26 -10.04 -11.58 -49.30
C LYS A 26 -10.10 -11.90 -47.81
N SER A 27 -11.13 -11.40 -47.10
CA SER A 27 -11.32 -11.72 -45.68
C SER A 27 -11.73 -13.17 -45.45
N GLU A 28 -12.58 -13.74 -46.31
CA GLU A 28 -12.95 -15.16 -46.29
C GLU A 28 -11.76 -16.05 -46.63
N GLU A 29 -10.98 -15.70 -47.66
CA GLU A 29 -9.78 -16.44 -48.06
C GLU A 29 -8.71 -16.41 -46.95
N PHE A 30 -8.54 -15.26 -46.28
CA PHE A 30 -7.65 -15.13 -45.12
C PHE A 30 -8.12 -15.98 -43.95
N LEU A 31 -9.40 -15.89 -43.58
CA LEU A 31 -9.98 -16.67 -42.49
C LEU A 31 -9.88 -18.17 -42.79
N ASN A 32 -10.09 -18.61 -44.03
CA ASN A 32 -10.00 -20.01 -44.39
C ASN A 32 -8.53 -20.49 -44.44
N LYS A 33 -7.61 -19.66 -44.93
CA LYS A 33 -6.16 -19.93 -44.97
C LYS A 33 -5.55 -20.06 -43.57
N TYR A 34 -5.98 -19.23 -42.62
CA TYR A 34 -5.47 -19.22 -41.25
C TYR A 34 -6.42 -19.86 -40.23
N LYS A 35 -7.55 -20.45 -40.66
CA LYS A 35 -8.59 -21.02 -39.78
C LYS A 35 -8.02 -21.92 -38.68
N ASN A 36 -7.12 -22.83 -39.07
CA ASN A 36 -6.49 -23.76 -38.15
C ASN A 36 -5.53 -23.04 -37.19
N HIS A 37 -4.74 -22.07 -37.67
CA HIS A 37 -3.89 -21.25 -36.81
C HIS A 37 -4.70 -20.41 -35.82
N ILE A 38 -5.77 -19.76 -36.27
CA ILE A 38 -6.67 -18.99 -35.39
C ILE A 38 -7.31 -19.92 -34.36
N MET A 39 -7.80 -21.08 -34.77
CA MET A 39 -8.39 -22.07 -33.88
C MET A 39 -7.38 -22.59 -32.83
N TYR A 40 -6.18 -22.99 -33.25
CA TYR A 40 -5.13 -23.42 -32.31
C TYR A 40 -4.68 -22.30 -31.39
N THR A 41 -4.63 -21.06 -31.88
CA THR A 41 -4.30 -19.88 -31.05
C THR A 41 -5.37 -19.67 -29.98
N VAL A 42 -6.65 -19.70 -30.36
CA VAL A 42 -7.77 -19.54 -29.41
C VAL A 42 -7.81 -20.68 -28.40
N ILE A 43 -7.66 -21.94 -28.84
CA ILE A 43 -7.56 -23.10 -27.94
C ILE A 43 -6.38 -22.96 -27.00
N GLY A 44 -5.23 -22.52 -27.51
CA GLY A 44 -4.03 -22.26 -26.70
C GLY A 44 -4.28 -21.20 -25.63
N ILE A 45 -4.94 -20.09 -25.98
CA ILE A 45 -5.31 -19.03 -25.03
C ILE A 45 -6.27 -19.58 -23.96
N ILE A 46 -7.32 -20.30 -24.36
CA ILE A 46 -8.29 -20.89 -23.43
C ILE A 46 -7.59 -21.89 -22.49
N ALA A 47 -6.70 -22.73 -23.01
CA ALA A 47 -5.93 -23.67 -22.21
C ALA A 47 -5.04 -22.94 -21.18
N LEU A 48 -4.36 -21.85 -21.57
CA LEU A 48 -3.58 -21.03 -20.65
C LEU A 48 -4.45 -20.37 -19.57
N LEU A 49 -5.63 -19.87 -19.92
CA LEU A 49 -6.58 -19.31 -18.97
C LEU A 49 -7.07 -20.37 -17.97
N LEU A 50 -7.39 -21.58 -18.43
CA LEU A 50 -7.82 -22.69 -17.57
C LEU A 50 -6.69 -23.14 -16.63
N LEU A 51 -5.46 -23.24 -17.11
CA LEU A 51 -4.29 -23.54 -16.28
C LEU A 51 -4.07 -22.45 -15.22
N GLY A 52 -4.17 -21.18 -15.61
CA GLY A 52 -4.07 -20.04 -14.68
C GLY A 52 -5.17 -20.06 -13.62
N PHE A 53 -6.41 -20.31 -14.03
CA PHE A 53 -7.56 -20.44 -13.12
C PHE A 53 -7.39 -21.61 -12.16
N GLY A 54 -6.97 -22.78 -12.67
CA GLY A 54 -6.69 -23.97 -11.87
C GLY A 54 -5.61 -23.71 -10.81
N TYR A 55 -4.50 -23.07 -11.19
CA TYR A 55 -3.45 -22.67 -10.24
C TYR A 55 -3.98 -21.74 -9.15
N ILE A 56 -4.79 -20.73 -9.52
CA ILE A 56 -5.38 -19.80 -8.56
C ILE A 56 -6.27 -20.55 -7.57
N LYS A 57 -7.22 -21.36 -8.07
CA LYS A 57 -8.25 -21.98 -7.23
C LYS A 57 -7.76 -23.18 -6.43
N LEU A 58 -6.82 -23.97 -6.96
CA LEU A 58 -6.42 -25.24 -6.35
C LEU A 58 -5.14 -25.14 -5.53
N ILE A 59 -4.30 -24.11 -5.76
CA ILE A 59 -3.00 -23.99 -5.09
C ILE A 59 -2.91 -22.65 -4.35
N ARG A 60 -3.12 -21.55 -5.05
CA ARG A 60 -2.90 -20.21 -4.48
C ARG A 60 -3.94 -19.84 -3.42
N ASP A 61 -5.23 -20.03 -3.70
CA ASP A 61 -6.32 -19.69 -2.80
C ASP A 61 -6.26 -20.51 -1.49
N PRO A 62 -6.12 -21.85 -1.52
CA PRO A 62 -5.98 -22.64 -0.29
C PRO A 62 -4.76 -22.25 0.54
N LYS A 63 -3.60 -22.03 -0.11
CA LYS A 63 -2.38 -21.60 0.59
C LYS A 63 -2.52 -20.20 1.21
N ARG A 64 -3.33 -19.33 0.62
CA ARG A 64 -3.66 -18.02 1.19
C ARG A 64 -4.57 -18.17 2.41
N GLU A 65 -5.58 -19.02 2.35
CA GLU A 65 -6.46 -19.29 3.50
C GLU A 65 -5.68 -19.89 4.67
N GLU A 66 -4.75 -20.80 4.39
CA GLU A 66 -3.81 -21.34 5.36
C GLU A 66 -2.95 -20.24 6.00
N ALA A 67 -2.35 -19.36 5.19
CA ALA A 67 -1.58 -18.22 5.69
C ALA A 67 -2.38 -17.34 6.65
N LEU A 68 -3.65 -17.08 6.33
CA LEU A 68 -4.55 -16.28 7.16
C LEU A 68 -4.92 -17.00 8.46
N ALA A 69 -5.07 -18.32 8.43
CA ALA A 69 -5.30 -19.12 9.63
C ALA A 69 -4.08 -19.12 10.55
N GLN A 70 -2.87 -19.21 10.00
CA GLN A 70 -1.62 -19.16 10.77
C GLN A 70 -1.34 -17.80 11.42
N LEU A 71 -1.90 -16.71 10.90
CA LEU A 71 -1.80 -15.39 11.54
C LEU A 71 -2.54 -15.34 12.89
N TYR A 72 -3.60 -16.13 13.06
CA TYR A 72 -4.50 -15.97 14.21
C TYR A 72 -3.80 -16.19 15.57
N PRO A 73 -3.00 -17.25 15.80
CA PRO A 73 -2.24 -17.40 17.04
C PRO A 73 -1.24 -16.27 17.29
N ALA A 74 -0.48 -15.87 16.27
CA ALA A 74 0.48 -14.77 16.38
C ALA A 74 -0.21 -13.44 16.75
N GLU A 75 -1.38 -13.16 16.17
CA GLU A 75 -2.20 -11.99 16.54
C GLU A 75 -2.74 -12.08 17.97
N GLN A 76 -3.02 -13.27 18.52
CA GLN A 76 -3.41 -13.40 19.92
C GLN A 76 -2.27 -12.98 20.84
N TYR A 77 -1.05 -13.47 20.59
CA TYR A 77 0.13 -13.06 21.34
C TYR A 77 0.38 -11.56 21.22
N PHE A 78 0.22 -11.00 20.02
CA PHE A 78 0.35 -9.56 19.78
C PHE A 78 -0.63 -8.74 20.63
N ARG A 79 -1.89 -9.16 20.73
CA ARG A 79 -2.94 -8.44 21.49
C ARG A 79 -2.72 -8.43 23.00
N ILE A 80 -1.93 -9.35 23.53
CA ILE A 80 -1.59 -9.44 24.96
C ILE A 80 -0.14 -8.99 25.21
N ASP A 81 0.42 -8.19 24.30
CA ASP A 81 1.77 -7.62 24.35
C ASP A 81 2.90 -8.67 24.48
N SER A 82 2.63 -9.92 24.07
CA SER A 82 3.63 -10.99 24.00
C SER A 82 4.38 -10.92 22.67
N PHE A 83 5.10 -9.82 22.44
CA PHE A 83 5.69 -9.49 21.14
C PHE A 83 6.73 -10.51 20.66
N ASP A 84 7.52 -11.08 21.56
CA ASP A 84 8.50 -12.13 21.23
C ASP A 84 7.81 -13.39 20.68
N LEU A 85 6.80 -13.90 21.39
CA LEU A 85 6.00 -15.06 20.94
C LEU A 85 5.21 -14.75 19.66
N ALA A 86 4.67 -13.54 19.53
CA ALA A 86 3.95 -13.13 18.32
C ALA A 86 4.87 -13.12 17.09
N LEU A 87 6.13 -12.72 17.29
CA LEU A 87 7.09 -12.53 16.23
C LEU A 87 7.82 -13.83 15.85
N ASN A 88 8.25 -14.60 16.86
CA ASN A 88 9.10 -15.78 16.72
C ASN A 88 8.34 -17.10 16.85
N GLY A 89 7.07 -17.07 17.27
CA GLY A 89 6.26 -18.26 17.52
C GLY A 89 6.60 -18.93 18.86
N ASP A 90 5.90 -20.02 19.15
CA ASP A 90 6.07 -20.82 20.37
C ASP A 90 6.57 -22.26 20.09
N GLY A 91 6.96 -22.53 18.84
CA GLY A 91 7.36 -23.84 18.34
C GLY A 91 6.21 -24.75 17.87
N ASN A 92 4.97 -24.48 18.31
CA ASN A 92 3.77 -25.16 17.80
C ASN A 92 3.01 -24.28 16.79
N ASN A 93 3.01 -22.97 17.03
CA ASN A 93 2.38 -21.93 16.24
C ASN A 93 3.47 -21.05 15.61
N LEU A 94 3.28 -20.70 14.34
CA LEU A 94 4.19 -19.84 13.60
C LEU A 94 4.15 -18.40 14.13
N GLY A 95 5.31 -17.76 14.19
CA GLY A 95 5.42 -16.32 14.42
C GLY A 95 5.28 -15.51 13.13
N PHE A 96 5.15 -14.19 13.25
CA PHE A 96 5.06 -13.32 12.07
C PHE A 96 6.28 -13.43 11.13
N LYS A 97 7.50 -13.67 11.65
CA LYS A 97 8.69 -13.88 10.78
C LYS A 97 8.54 -15.13 9.93
N ASP A 98 8.10 -16.23 10.53
CA ASP A 98 7.93 -17.50 9.83
C ASP A 98 6.83 -17.38 8.77
N ILE A 99 5.69 -16.77 9.14
CA ILE A 99 4.57 -16.54 8.21
C ILE A 99 5.01 -15.71 7.00
N ILE A 100 5.82 -14.66 7.22
CA ILE A 100 6.41 -13.87 6.13
C ILE A 100 7.31 -14.74 5.24
N SER A 101 8.14 -15.60 5.83
CA SER A 101 9.09 -16.42 5.09
C SER A 101 8.40 -17.49 4.23
N GLU A 102 7.37 -18.14 4.79
CA GLU A 102 6.68 -19.30 4.19
C GLU A 102 5.62 -18.90 3.15
N TYR A 103 4.83 -17.88 3.48
CA TYR A 103 3.68 -17.46 2.67
C TYR A 103 3.96 -16.20 1.85
N LYS A 104 4.97 -15.41 2.21
CA LYS A 104 5.41 -14.20 1.49
C LYS A 104 4.24 -13.25 1.23
N LYS A 105 3.91 -13.01 -0.04
CA LYS A 105 2.82 -12.12 -0.45
C LYS A 105 1.42 -12.69 -0.13
N LEU A 106 1.30 -14.00 0.11
CA LEU A 106 0.00 -14.64 0.39
C LEU A 106 -0.53 -14.30 1.78
N ALA A 107 0.35 -14.04 2.76
CA ALA A 107 -0.03 -13.55 4.09
C ALA A 107 -0.61 -12.12 4.08
N GLY A 108 -0.51 -11.42 2.93
CA GLY A 108 -0.95 -10.04 2.80
C GLY A 108 0.05 -9.04 3.40
N PRO A 109 -0.18 -7.73 3.22
CA PRO A 109 0.74 -6.71 3.71
C PRO A 109 0.73 -6.56 5.23
N VAL A 110 -0.40 -6.84 5.91
CA VAL A 110 -0.56 -6.58 7.35
C VAL A 110 0.45 -7.32 8.23
N VAL A 111 0.91 -8.50 7.81
CA VAL A 111 1.92 -9.25 8.57
C VAL A 111 3.22 -8.45 8.77
N TYR A 112 3.60 -7.60 7.80
CA TYR A 112 4.77 -6.74 7.91
C TYR A 112 4.57 -5.62 8.92
N PHE A 113 3.33 -5.13 9.07
CA PHE A 113 3.00 -4.15 10.11
C PHE A 113 3.16 -4.78 11.49
N TYR A 114 2.56 -5.97 11.71
CA TYR A 114 2.67 -6.65 12.99
C TYR A 114 4.12 -7.03 13.33
N ALA A 115 4.87 -7.63 12.39
CA ALA A 115 6.27 -7.96 12.59
C ALA A 115 7.08 -6.71 12.96
N GLY A 116 6.91 -5.61 12.23
CA GLY A 116 7.61 -4.37 12.51
C GLY A 116 7.26 -3.73 13.85
N VAL A 117 6.01 -3.84 14.30
CA VAL A 117 5.60 -3.39 15.64
C VAL A 117 6.19 -4.28 16.74
N CYS A 118 6.21 -5.60 16.54
CA CYS A 118 6.90 -6.49 17.48
C CYS A 118 8.38 -6.14 17.61
N GLU A 119 9.11 -6.00 16.49
CA GLU A 119 10.53 -5.63 16.50
C GLU A 119 10.75 -4.30 17.23
N LEU A 120 9.87 -3.30 17.00
CA LEU A 120 9.93 -2.02 17.70
C LEU A 120 9.80 -2.18 19.22
N HIS A 121 8.85 -2.99 19.70
CA HIS A 121 8.67 -3.24 21.12
C HIS A 121 9.77 -4.10 21.75
N LEU A 122 10.49 -4.86 20.93
CA LEU A 122 11.67 -5.63 21.34
C LEU A 122 12.97 -4.83 21.16
N GLU A 123 12.88 -3.53 20.85
CA GLU A 123 14.00 -2.61 20.65
C GLU A 123 14.94 -2.98 19.49
N ASN A 124 14.48 -3.84 18.56
CA ASN A 124 15.17 -4.17 17.31
C ASN A 124 14.79 -3.14 16.23
N TYR A 125 15.31 -1.93 16.38
CA TYR A 125 14.83 -0.76 15.63
C TYR A 125 15.10 -0.84 14.12
N GLU A 126 16.25 -1.39 13.70
CA GLU A 126 16.57 -1.55 12.28
C GLU A 126 15.59 -2.51 11.59
N GLU A 127 15.34 -3.68 12.18
CA GLU A 127 14.38 -4.67 11.68
C GLU A 127 12.96 -4.10 11.68
N ALA A 128 12.59 -3.34 12.70
CA ALA A 128 11.31 -2.64 12.75
C ALA A 128 11.12 -1.73 11.54
N ILE A 129 12.12 -0.90 11.23
CA ILE A 129 12.11 0.00 10.06
C ILE A 129 12.00 -0.81 8.76
N GLU A 130 12.74 -1.90 8.63
CA GLU A 130 12.70 -2.75 7.44
C GLU A 130 11.30 -3.33 7.17
N TYR A 131 10.68 -3.91 8.20
CA TYR A 131 9.35 -4.50 8.07
C TYR A 131 8.29 -3.42 7.83
N LEU A 132 8.30 -2.33 8.60
CA LEU A 132 7.31 -1.25 8.45
C LEU A 132 7.42 -0.53 7.09
N LYS A 133 8.61 -0.41 6.49
CA LYS A 133 8.76 0.12 5.13
C LYS A 133 8.16 -0.80 4.06
N LYS A 134 8.17 -2.12 4.27
CA LYS A 134 7.54 -3.13 3.40
C LYS A 134 6.01 -3.13 3.51
N TYR A 135 5.45 -2.66 4.63
CA TYR A 135 4.02 -2.51 4.78
C TYR A 135 3.43 -1.47 3.80
N LYS A 136 2.31 -1.86 3.18
CA LYS A 136 1.48 -1.02 2.30
C LYS A 136 0.02 -1.28 2.62
N SER A 137 -0.65 -0.29 3.20
CA SER A 137 -2.08 -0.36 3.50
C SER A 137 -2.91 0.36 2.44
N GLY A 138 -4.11 -0.15 2.18
CA GLY A 138 -5.17 0.64 1.55
C GLY A 138 -5.86 1.59 2.54
N ASP A 139 -5.70 1.36 3.85
CA ASP A 139 -6.18 2.24 4.91
C ASP A 139 -5.12 3.30 5.22
N GLU A 140 -5.43 4.55 4.90
CA GLU A 140 -4.50 5.66 5.05
C GLU A 140 -4.15 5.98 6.51
N ILE A 141 -5.07 5.72 7.45
CA ILE A 141 -4.86 5.98 8.87
C ILE A 141 -3.86 4.96 9.43
N ILE A 142 -4.02 3.68 9.10
CA ILE A 142 -3.08 2.64 9.54
C ILE A 142 -1.72 2.80 8.83
N GLN A 143 -1.70 3.27 7.58
CA GLN A 143 -0.45 3.60 6.90
C GLN A 143 0.30 4.75 7.59
N ALA A 144 -0.40 5.80 8.05
CA ALA A 144 0.19 6.86 8.85
C ALA A 144 0.73 6.33 10.18
N ARG A 145 0.03 5.39 10.84
CA ARG A 145 0.52 4.74 12.06
C ARG A 145 1.83 3.98 11.82
N ALA A 146 1.98 3.30 10.68
CA ALA A 146 3.24 2.66 10.33
C ALA A 146 4.38 3.68 10.16
N TYR A 147 4.11 4.87 9.60
CA TYR A 147 5.10 5.94 9.51
C TYR A 147 5.49 6.50 10.88
N CYS A 148 4.54 6.63 11.81
CA CYS A 148 4.84 6.97 13.20
C CYS A 148 5.74 5.92 13.84
N ASN A 149 5.43 4.63 13.69
CA ASN A 149 6.26 3.56 14.27
C ASN A 149 7.67 3.52 13.65
N ILE A 150 7.82 3.88 12.37
CA ILE A 150 9.15 4.06 11.74
C ILE A 150 9.90 5.22 12.41
N ALA A 151 9.22 6.33 12.70
CA ALA A 151 9.80 7.44 13.43
C ALA A 151 10.23 7.03 14.83
N ASP A 152 9.36 6.33 15.57
CA ASP A 152 9.66 5.78 16.90
C ASP A 152 10.93 4.90 16.86
N ALA A 153 11.11 4.07 15.83
CA ALA A 153 12.32 3.26 15.65
C ALA A 153 13.58 4.10 15.37
N TYR A 154 13.50 5.12 14.51
CA TYR A 154 14.64 6.03 14.30
C TYR A 154 15.04 6.78 15.57
N VAL A 155 14.07 7.18 16.39
CA VAL A 155 14.35 7.80 17.69
C VAL A 155 15.04 6.82 18.63
N GLY A 156 14.64 5.54 18.64
CA GLY A 156 15.34 4.48 19.38
C GLY A 156 16.80 4.31 18.96
N LEU A 157 17.14 4.64 17.72
CA LEU A 157 18.50 4.66 17.16
C LEU A 157 19.25 5.98 17.39
N ASP A 158 18.69 6.91 18.16
CA ASP A 158 19.21 8.28 18.36
C ASP A 158 19.28 9.12 17.05
N ASP A 159 18.60 8.67 15.99
CA ASP A 159 18.50 9.37 14.71
C ASP A 159 17.28 10.31 14.72
N LEU A 160 17.41 11.39 15.51
CA LEU A 160 16.32 12.34 15.74
C LEU A 160 15.87 13.06 14.47
N ASP A 161 16.78 13.28 13.50
CA ASP A 161 16.43 13.95 12.24
C ASP A 161 15.50 13.10 11.38
N ASN A 162 15.79 11.80 11.25
CA ASN A 162 14.87 10.89 10.58
C ASN A 162 13.59 10.70 11.40
N GLY A 163 13.68 10.64 12.74
CA GLY A 163 12.52 10.61 13.63
C GLY A 163 11.54 11.75 13.35
N ILE A 164 12.03 13.00 13.38
CA ILE A 164 11.24 14.20 13.07
C ILE A 164 10.63 14.10 11.67
N SER A 165 11.42 13.75 10.65
CA SER A 165 10.96 13.65 9.27
C SER A 165 9.81 12.65 9.12
N TRP A 166 9.92 11.47 9.73
CA TRP A 166 8.90 10.43 9.66
C TRP A 166 7.65 10.75 10.49
N TYR A 167 7.78 11.43 11.63
CA TYR A 167 6.61 11.94 12.37
C TYR A 167 5.83 12.97 11.56
N LEU A 168 6.53 13.94 10.96
CA LEU A 168 5.88 14.93 10.10
C LEU A 168 5.22 14.27 8.89
N LYS A 169 5.87 13.27 8.29
CA LYS A 169 5.27 12.46 7.23
C LYS A 169 4.01 11.75 7.70
N ALA A 170 4.01 11.16 8.90
CA ALA A 170 2.84 10.50 9.47
C ALA A 170 1.70 11.50 9.70
N ALA A 171 2.01 12.65 10.31
CA ALA A 171 1.06 13.71 10.62
C ALA A 171 0.44 14.36 9.37
N GLY A 172 1.22 14.51 8.31
CA GLY A 172 0.80 15.08 7.03
C GLY A 172 0.18 14.08 6.04
N TYR A 173 0.25 12.77 6.30
CA TYR A 173 -0.20 11.76 5.33
C TYR A 173 -1.71 11.75 5.14
N LYS A 174 -2.47 11.77 6.24
CA LYS A 174 -3.93 11.85 6.23
C LYS A 174 -4.42 12.56 7.46
N ASP A 175 -5.21 13.60 7.28
CA ASP A 175 -5.80 14.34 8.40
C ASP A 175 -6.75 13.45 9.21
N ASN A 176 -6.46 13.28 10.51
CA ASN A 176 -7.24 12.52 11.48
C ASN A 176 -6.80 12.87 12.90
N ALA A 177 -7.54 12.40 13.92
CA ALA A 177 -7.26 12.73 15.32
C ALA A 177 -5.87 12.28 15.82
N TYR A 178 -5.29 11.21 15.25
CA TYR A 178 -3.94 10.75 15.63
C TYR A 178 -2.82 11.67 15.12
N ALA A 179 -3.08 12.51 14.11
CA ALA A 179 -2.08 13.43 13.58
C ALA A 179 -1.57 14.42 14.66
N ALA A 180 -2.41 14.78 15.62
CA ALA A 180 -2.04 15.63 16.75
C ALA A 180 -0.88 15.03 17.57
N GLY A 181 -0.98 13.73 17.89
CA GLY A 181 0.08 12.99 18.58
C GLY A 181 1.38 12.95 17.79
N TYR A 182 1.31 12.76 16.48
CA TYR A 182 2.50 12.72 15.61
C TYR A 182 3.19 14.08 15.51
N TYR A 183 2.43 15.17 15.37
CA TYR A 183 2.98 16.53 15.44
C TYR A 183 3.62 16.82 16.80
N LYS A 184 2.99 16.38 17.90
CA LYS A 184 3.51 16.62 19.25
C LYS A 184 4.84 15.89 19.46
N LYS A 185 4.94 14.64 19.00
CA LYS A 185 6.21 13.88 19.03
C LYS A 185 7.31 14.56 18.21
N ALA A 186 7.01 15.02 16.98
CA ALA A 186 7.98 15.77 16.17
C ALA A 186 8.44 17.06 16.87
N ALA A 187 7.51 17.83 17.43
CA ALA A 187 7.81 19.08 18.12
C ALA A 187 8.71 18.86 19.35
N LEU A 188 8.45 17.82 20.15
CA LEU A 188 9.31 17.49 21.30
C LEU A 188 10.75 17.20 20.88
N LEU A 189 10.96 16.49 19.77
CA LEU A 189 12.30 16.25 19.25
C LEU A 189 12.95 17.52 18.68
N MET A 190 12.15 18.40 18.06
CA MET A 190 12.64 19.71 17.61
C MET A 190 13.13 20.54 18.80
N GLU A 191 12.39 20.54 19.93
CA GLU A 191 12.84 21.20 21.17
C GLU A 191 14.14 20.61 21.71
N GLU A 192 14.27 19.29 21.71
CA GLU A 192 15.49 18.60 22.14
C GLU A 192 16.70 18.99 21.30
N LYS A 193 16.48 19.23 20.00
CA LYS A 193 17.50 19.76 19.08
C LYS A 193 17.69 21.28 19.14
N GLY A 194 16.93 21.98 19.97
CA GLY A 194 16.97 23.44 20.10
C GLY A 194 16.22 24.22 19.00
N ASP A 195 15.45 23.55 18.14
CA ASP A 195 14.55 24.17 17.17
C ASP A 195 13.21 24.54 17.84
N TYR A 196 13.28 25.50 18.75
CA TYR A 196 12.12 26.04 19.45
C TYR A 196 11.07 26.71 18.53
N PRO A 197 11.47 27.49 17.50
CA PRO A 197 10.50 28.04 16.55
C PRO A 197 9.74 26.95 15.79
N GLY A 198 10.43 25.93 15.28
CA GLY A 198 9.78 24.82 14.58
C GLY A 198 8.82 24.04 15.47
N ALA A 199 9.21 23.78 16.72
CA ALA A 199 8.33 23.14 17.70
C ALA A 199 7.06 23.97 17.98
N LEU A 200 7.21 25.29 18.14
CA LEU A 200 6.10 26.20 18.40
C LEU A 200 5.07 26.22 17.24
N ASP A 201 5.54 26.20 15.99
CA ASP A 201 4.68 26.11 14.81
C ASP A 201 3.82 24.84 14.79
N LEU A 202 4.41 23.70 15.17
CA LEU A 202 3.68 22.44 15.27
C LEU A 202 2.67 22.44 16.42
N TYR A 203 3.00 23.07 17.55
CA TYR A 203 2.08 23.22 18.67
C TYR A 203 0.89 24.12 18.34
N HIS A 204 1.12 25.24 17.62
CA HIS A 204 0.01 26.03 17.10
C HIS A 204 -0.84 25.26 16.09
N THR A 205 -0.22 24.43 15.25
CA THR A 205 -0.95 23.54 14.34
C THR A 205 -1.88 22.61 15.12
N ILE A 206 -1.40 22.01 16.21
CA ILE A 206 -2.21 21.15 17.08
C ILE A 206 -3.38 21.92 17.71
N LYS A 207 -3.10 23.10 18.27
CA LYS A 207 -4.12 23.97 18.89
C LYS A 207 -5.26 24.32 17.94
N ILE A 208 -4.91 24.67 16.69
CA ILE A 208 -5.88 25.14 15.70
C ILE A 208 -6.66 23.97 15.09
N LYS A 209 -5.96 22.90 14.69
CA LYS A 209 -6.57 21.81 13.91
C LYS A 209 -7.18 20.70 14.77
N TYR A 210 -6.64 20.46 15.96
CA TYR A 210 -7.01 19.31 16.79
C TYR A 210 -7.41 19.67 18.23
N PRO A 211 -8.20 20.74 18.48
CA PRO A 211 -8.44 21.27 19.82
C PRO A 211 -9.13 20.30 20.79
N TYR A 212 -9.85 19.29 20.28
CA TYR A 212 -10.59 18.31 21.08
C TYR A 212 -9.84 16.98 21.28
N THR A 213 -8.61 16.87 20.80
CA THR A 213 -7.74 15.71 21.07
C THR A 213 -7.09 15.84 22.45
N LEU A 214 -6.56 14.74 22.99
CA LEU A 214 -5.82 14.77 24.25
C LEU A 214 -4.64 15.76 24.17
N GLU A 215 -3.95 15.77 23.04
CA GLU A 215 -2.86 16.69 22.75
C GLU A 215 -3.35 18.13 22.58
N GLY A 216 -4.48 18.36 21.90
CA GLY A 216 -5.03 19.70 21.73
C GLY A 216 -5.43 20.36 23.06
N MET A 217 -6.00 19.58 23.98
CA MET A 217 -6.43 20.08 25.29
C MET A 217 -5.26 20.50 26.19
N ASP A 218 -4.07 19.91 26.04
CA ASP A 218 -2.90 20.21 26.86
C ASP A 218 -1.84 21.09 26.17
N ILE A 219 -2.03 21.43 24.89
CA ILE A 219 -0.98 22.05 24.07
C ILE A 219 -0.60 23.46 24.52
N ASP A 220 -1.53 24.22 25.08
CA ASP A 220 -1.29 25.60 25.53
C ASP A 220 -0.18 25.66 26.58
N LYS A 221 -0.03 24.61 27.41
CA LYS A 221 1.08 24.49 28.36
C LYS A 221 2.44 24.51 27.65
N TYR A 222 2.55 23.81 26.52
CA TYR A 222 3.80 23.69 25.76
C TYR A 222 4.13 24.98 25.02
N ILE A 223 3.11 25.61 24.41
CA ILE A 223 3.21 26.91 23.74
C ILE A 223 3.74 27.97 24.71
N MET A 224 3.07 28.15 25.87
CA MET A 224 3.48 29.15 26.85
C MET A 224 4.89 28.92 27.39
N ARG A 225 5.28 27.65 27.62
CA ARG A 225 6.63 27.31 28.09
C ARG A 225 7.69 27.78 27.07
N LEU A 226 7.48 27.49 25.79
CA LEU A 226 8.41 27.86 24.73
C LEU A 226 8.47 29.37 24.53
N GLU A 227 7.32 30.06 24.53
CA GLU A 227 7.27 31.52 24.41
C GLU A 227 8.06 32.23 25.52
N VAL A 228 8.04 31.70 26.75
CA VAL A 228 8.84 32.23 27.87
C VAL A 228 10.33 31.89 27.70
N LEU A 229 10.67 30.69 27.23
CA LEU A 229 12.05 30.27 27.02
C LEU A 229 12.75 31.07 25.92
N MET A 230 11.99 31.53 24.92
CA MET A 230 12.49 32.26 23.75
C MET A 230 12.61 33.78 23.95
N GLN A 231 12.20 34.31 25.12
CA GLN A 231 12.36 35.71 25.51
C GLN A 231 13.75 35.97 26.10
#